data_AF-A0A517PIF2-F1
#
_entry.id   AF-A0A517PIF2-F1
#
_cell.length_a   1.000
_cell.length_b   1.000
_cell.length_c   1.000
_cell.angle_alpha   90.00
_cell.angle_beta   90.00
_cell.angle_gamma   90.00
#
_symmetry.space_group_name_H-M   'P 1'
#
loop_
_entity.id
_entity.type
_entity.pdbx_description
1 polymer ?
#
loop_
_entity_poly.entity_id
_entity_poly.type
_entity_poly.pdbx_seq_one_letter_code
_entity_poly.pdbx_strand_id
1 'polypeptide(L)'
;MNAEEARALILRESTEGIAYSTRWGKYPDRAHFSQIIEAIQILHRNNRGQKQVDRELFAALFVIGDQVQGNLDGAISKNIEIPAWFQEEGIVELTSALYAIFEDHDELE
;
A
#
# COMPACT_ATOMS: atom_id res chain seq x y z
N MET A 1 8.30 -12.05 7.17
CA MET A 1 6.83 -12.33 7.20
C MET A 1 6.49 -13.43 6.19
N ASN A 2 5.43 -14.22 6.37
CA ASN A 2 4.94 -15.21 5.40
C ASN A 2 3.78 -14.64 4.54
N ALA A 3 3.31 -15.37 3.52
CA ALA A 3 2.30 -14.88 2.58
C ALA A 3 0.91 -14.64 3.23
N GLU A 4 0.51 -15.47 4.19
CA GLU A 4 -0.76 -15.32 4.90
C GLU A 4 -0.72 -14.11 5.85
N GLU A 5 0.39 -13.94 6.58
CA GLU A 5 0.65 -12.77 7.42
C GLU A 5 0.67 -11.48 6.58
N ALA A 6 1.32 -11.52 5.42
CA ALA A 6 1.36 -10.41 4.48
C ALA A 6 -0.04 -10.04 3.98
N ARG A 7 -0.83 -11.05 3.59
CA ARG A 7 -2.22 -10.84 3.15
C ARG A 7 -3.05 -10.20 4.27
N ALA A 8 -2.98 -10.74 5.48
CA ALA A 8 -3.71 -10.21 6.63
C ALA A 8 -3.33 -8.76 6.94
N LEU A 9 -2.03 -8.43 6.85
CA LEU A 9 -1.55 -7.07 7.03
C LEU A 9 -2.18 -6.14 5.97
N ILE A 10 -2.08 -6.46 4.68
CA ILE A 10 -2.60 -5.61 3.61
C ILE A 10 -4.11 -5.38 3.72
N LEU A 11 -4.88 -6.43 4.04
CA LEU A 11 -6.33 -6.28 4.27
C LEU A 11 -6.62 -5.32 5.42
N ARG A 12 -5.90 -5.42 6.53
CA ARG A 12 -6.03 -4.50 7.66
C ARG A 12 -5.63 -3.07 7.28
N GLU A 13 -4.52 -2.89 6.59
CA GLU A 13 -4.03 -1.58 6.17
C GLU A 13 -4.98 -0.86 5.22
N SER A 14 -5.72 -1.61 4.39
CA SER A 14 -6.72 -1.08 3.47
C SER A 14 -8.01 -0.59 4.17
N THR A 15 -8.31 -1.09 5.36
CA THR A 15 -9.59 -0.82 6.06
C THR A 15 -9.44 0.11 7.26
N GLU A 16 -8.38 -0.06 8.05
CA GLU A 16 -8.17 0.68 9.30
C GLU A 16 -6.75 1.25 9.48
N GLY A 17 -5.80 0.86 8.62
CA GLY A 17 -4.40 1.28 8.70
C GLY A 17 -4.06 2.45 7.78
N ILE A 18 -2.96 2.36 7.01
CA ILE A 18 -2.43 3.50 6.23
C ILE A 18 -3.46 4.13 5.29
N ALA A 19 -4.34 3.34 4.66
CA ALA A 19 -5.36 3.86 3.74
C ALA A 19 -6.40 4.74 4.44
N TYR A 20 -6.74 4.41 5.69
CA TYR A 20 -7.76 5.13 6.47
C TYR A 20 -7.16 6.24 7.33
N SER A 21 -6.02 5.99 7.97
CA SER A 21 -5.43 6.87 8.98
C SER A 21 -4.79 8.13 8.39
N THR A 22 -4.22 8.03 7.18
CA THR A 22 -3.56 9.15 6.49
C THR A 22 -4.52 10.31 6.21
N ARG A 23 -5.82 10.06 6.01
CA ARG A 23 -6.86 11.10 5.85
C ARG A 23 -7.00 12.04 7.06
N TRP A 24 -6.53 11.57 8.21
CA TRP A 24 -6.54 12.29 9.49
C TRP A 24 -5.14 12.81 9.89
N GLY A 25 -4.16 12.76 8.98
CA GLY A 25 -2.78 13.14 9.29
C GLY A 25 -2.05 12.14 10.17
N LYS A 26 -2.54 10.92 10.29
CA LYS A 26 -1.88 9.86 11.06
C LYS A 26 -1.11 8.99 10.08
N TYR A 27 0.20 9.07 10.15
CA TYR A 27 1.11 8.29 9.32
C TYR A 27 1.70 7.14 10.13
N PRO A 28 1.95 5.97 9.51
CA PRO A 28 2.67 4.89 10.17
C PRO A 28 4.08 5.34 10.52
N ASP A 29 4.70 4.74 11.55
CA ASP A 29 6.15 4.93 11.74
C ASP A 29 6.94 4.21 10.63
N ARG A 30 8.25 4.52 10.51
CA ARG A 30 9.10 3.93 9.47
C ARG A 30 9.15 2.40 9.55
N ALA A 31 9.17 1.82 10.75
CA ALA A 31 9.29 0.37 10.90
C ALA A 31 8.01 -0.33 10.43
N HIS A 32 6.86 0.19 10.81
CA HIS A 32 5.57 -0.32 10.35
C HIS A 32 5.39 -0.10 8.86
N PHE A 33 5.79 1.05 8.33
CA PHE A 33 5.75 1.32 6.90
C PHE A 33 6.60 0.31 6.11
N SER A 34 7.82 0.02 6.56
CA SER A 34 8.66 -1.02 5.95
C SER A 34 8.02 -2.41 5.98
N GLN A 35 7.23 -2.74 7.02
CA GLN A 35 6.47 -4.00 7.06
C GLN A 35 5.37 -4.05 5.99
N ILE A 36 4.71 -2.91 5.71
CA ILE A 36 3.70 -2.81 4.64
C ILE A 36 4.38 -3.06 3.29
N ILE A 37 5.52 -2.41 3.04
CA ILE A 37 6.30 -2.63 1.81
C ILE A 37 6.77 -4.08 1.68
N GLU A 38 7.32 -4.67 2.76
CA GLU A 38 7.72 -6.08 2.78
C GLU A 38 6.56 -7.00 2.42
N ALA A 39 5.37 -6.74 2.98
CA ALA A 39 4.16 -7.52 2.70
C ALA A 39 3.74 -7.43 1.23
N ILE A 40 3.72 -6.24 0.64
CA ILE A 40 3.43 -6.04 -0.79
C ILE A 40 4.42 -6.85 -1.63
N GLN A 41 5.72 -6.76 -1.35
CA GLN A 41 6.75 -7.50 -2.08
C GLN A 41 6.64 -9.03 -1.91
N ILE A 42 6.29 -9.52 -0.71
CA ILE A 42 6.01 -10.94 -0.47
C ILE A 42 4.84 -11.40 -1.34
N LEU A 43 3.75 -10.64 -1.36
CA LEU A 43 2.56 -10.98 -2.14
C LEU A 43 2.85 -10.94 -3.64
N HIS A 44 3.61 -9.96 -4.12
CA HIS A 44 4.09 -9.91 -5.50
C HIS A 44 4.82 -11.19 -5.90
N ARG A 45 5.83 -11.59 -5.13
CA ARG A 45 6.61 -12.80 -5.42
C ARG A 45 5.76 -14.07 -5.40
N ASN A 46 4.76 -14.16 -4.53
CA ASN A 46 3.90 -15.33 -4.42
C ASN A 46 2.82 -15.38 -5.52
N ASN A 47 2.34 -14.23 -5.98
CA ASN A 47 1.29 -14.14 -6.99
C ASN A 47 1.84 -14.06 -8.43
N ARG A 48 3.15 -13.88 -8.61
CA ARG A 48 3.78 -13.80 -9.92
C ARG A 48 3.47 -15.03 -10.79
N GLY A 49 2.96 -14.79 -11.99
CA GLY A 49 2.60 -15.85 -12.95
C GLY A 49 1.33 -16.62 -12.61
N GLN A 50 0.58 -16.22 -11.58
CA GLN A 50 -0.74 -16.79 -11.31
C GLN A 50 -1.80 -16.13 -12.21
N LYS A 51 -2.64 -16.96 -12.86
CA LYS A 51 -3.74 -16.50 -13.72
C LYS A 51 -4.93 -15.89 -12.96
N GLN A 52 -5.00 -16.09 -11.65
CA GLN A 52 -6.07 -15.54 -10.82
C GLN A 52 -5.47 -14.92 -9.57
N VAL A 53 -5.65 -13.62 -9.43
CA VAL A 53 -5.41 -12.90 -8.19
C VAL A 53 -6.67 -12.99 -7.35
N ASP A 54 -6.48 -13.19 -6.06
CA ASP A 54 -7.53 -12.99 -5.07
C ASP A 54 -8.10 -11.57 -5.20
N ARG A 55 -9.38 -11.48 -5.58
CA ARG A 55 -10.08 -10.20 -5.80
C ARG A 55 -10.09 -9.33 -4.55
N GLU A 56 -10.18 -9.93 -3.36
CA GLU A 56 -10.18 -9.18 -2.09
C GLU A 56 -8.83 -8.52 -1.87
N LEU A 57 -7.74 -9.26 -2.12
CA LEU A 57 -6.39 -8.73 -2.02
C LEU A 57 -6.14 -7.63 -3.06
N PHE A 58 -6.56 -7.83 -4.31
CA PHE A 58 -6.41 -6.83 -5.37
C PHE A 58 -7.13 -5.52 -5.00
N ALA A 59 -8.37 -5.62 -4.53
CA ALA A 59 -9.13 -4.46 -4.06
C ALA A 59 -8.43 -3.74 -2.90
N ALA A 60 -7.86 -4.48 -1.95
CA ALA A 60 -7.13 -3.90 -0.82
C ALA A 60 -5.86 -3.15 -1.26
N LEU A 61 -5.06 -3.73 -2.16
CA LEU A 61 -3.87 -3.09 -2.73
C LEU A 61 -4.25 -1.80 -3.48
N PHE A 62 -5.33 -1.86 -4.27
CA PHE A 62 -5.85 -0.69 -4.98
C PHE A 62 -6.28 0.42 -4.01
N VAL A 63 -7.04 0.06 -2.96
CA VAL A 63 -7.48 1.01 -1.92
C VAL A 63 -6.28 1.66 -1.22
N ILE A 64 -5.22 0.92 -0.89
CA ILE A 64 -4.02 1.49 -0.30
C ILE A 64 -3.39 2.54 -1.24
N GLY A 65 -3.21 2.21 -2.52
CA GLY A 65 -2.63 3.14 -3.49
C GLY A 65 -3.47 4.42 -3.67
N ASP A 66 -4.75 4.24 -3.98
CA ASP A 66 -5.69 5.33 -4.26
C ASP A 66 -5.89 6.24 -3.04
N GLN A 67 -6.17 5.66 -1.87
CA GLN A 67 -6.49 6.44 -0.68
C GLN A 67 -5.26 7.14 -0.11
N VAL A 68 -4.09 6.51 -0.11
CA VAL A 68 -2.87 7.20 0.39
C VAL A 68 -2.56 8.42 -0.47
N GLN A 69 -2.66 8.31 -1.79
CA GLN A 69 -2.45 9.44 -2.69
C GLN A 69 -3.50 10.53 -2.47
N GLY A 70 -4.80 10.20 -2.48
CA GLY A 70 -5.87 11.17 -2.26
C GLY A 70 -5.84 11.84 -0.88
N ASN A 71 -5.40 11.11 0.14
CA ASN A 71 -5.29 11.64 1.50
C ASN A 71 -4.15 12.65 1.67
N LEU A 72 -3.09 12.55 0.87
CA LEU A 72 -2.00 13.53 0.88
C LEU A 72 -2.46 14.88 0.35
N ASP A 73 -3.19 14.90 -0.76
CA ASP A 73 -3.81 16.12 -1.29
C ASP A 73 -4.75 16.74 -0.25
N GLY A 74 -5.54 15.89 0.42
CA GLY A 74 -6.40 16.27 1.53
C GLY A 74 -5.63 16.86 2.72
N ALA A 75 -4.52 16.25 3.13
CA ALA A 75 -3.68 16.71 4.23
C ALA A 75 -3.03 18.07 3.92
N ILE A 76 -2.49 18.23 2.70
CA ILE A 76 -1.91 19.50 2.21
C ILE A 76 -2.98 20.60 2.26
N SER A 77 -4.19 20.34 1.74
CA SER A 77 -5.27 21.34 1.72
C SER A 77 -5.72 21.79 3.13
N LYS A 78 -5.47 20.97 4.15
CA LYS A 78 -5.82 21.21 5.56
C LYS A 78 -4.66 21.71 6.41
N ASN A 79 -3.49 22.00 5.82
CA ASN A 79 -2.25 22.34 6.54
C ASN A 79 -1.87 21.31 7.61
N ILE A 80 -2.14 20.03 7.36
CA ILE A 80 -1.69 18.94 8.22
C ILE A 80 -0.22 18.66 7.88
N GLU A 81 0.63 18.63 8.90
CA GLU A 81 2.04 18.29 8.73
C GLU A 81 2.21 16.84 8.25
N ILE A 82 2.96 16.68 7.17
CA ILE A 82 3.32 15.38 6.60
C ILE A 82 4.77 15.11 6.97
N PRO A 83 5.11 13.94 7.54
CA PRO A 83 6.49 13.60 7.80
C PRO A 83 7.33 13.65 6.51
N ALA A 84 8.45 14.37 6.54
CA ALA A 84 9.31 14.55 5.36
C ALA A 84 9.71 13.22 4.71
N TRP A 85 10.03 12.21 5.52
CA TRP A 85 10.38 10.88 5.02
C TRP A 85 9.24 10.19 4.26
N PHE A 86 7.99 10.43 4.67
CA PHE A 86 6.84 9.86 4.01
C PHE A 86 6.62 10.53 2.66
N GLN A 87 6.80 11.85 2.62
CA GLN A 87 6.68 12.66 1.42
C GLN A 87 7.79 12.38 0.38
N GLU A 88 9.04 12.24 0.84
CA GLU A 88 10.22 12.11 -0.03
C GLU A 88 10.49 10.67 -0.47
N GLU A 89 10.36 9.70 0.42
CA GLU A 89 10.74 8.30 0.19
C GLU A 89 9.53 7.37 0.22
N GLY A 90 8.67 7.52 1.23
CA GLY A 90 7.57 6.60 1.49
C GLY A 90 6.59 6.45 0.33
N ILE A 91 6.06 7.55 -0.20
CA ILE A 91 5.10 7.51 -1.32
C ILE A 91 5.71 6.83 -2.54
N VAL A 92 6.97 7.15 -2.86
CA VAL A 92 7.68 6.59 -4.01
C VAL A 92 7.86 5.08 -3.84
N GLU A 93 8.25 4.63 -2.65
CA GLU A 93 8.44 3.21 -2.34
C GLU A 93 7.11 2.44 -2.40
N LEU A 94 6.04 2.99 -1.83
CA LEU A 94 4.70 2.39 -1.85
C LEU A 94 4.17 2.27 -3.28
N THR A 95 4.22 3.36 -4.05
CA THR A 95 3.71 3.38 -5.43
C THR A 95 4.51 2.44 -6.33
N SER A 96 5.83 2.37 -6.17
CA SER A 96 6.69 1.44 -6.92
C SER A 96 6.36 -0.03 -6.60
N ALA A 97 6.14 -0.36 -5.32
CA ALA A 97 5.80 -1.71 -4.91
C ALA A 97 4.42 -2.15 -5.42
N LEU A 98 3.44 -1.24 -5.43
CA LEU A 98 2.09 -1.50 -5.96
C LEU A 98 2.11 -1.64 -7.49
N TYR A 99 2.82 -0.76 -8.19
CA TYR A 99 2.90 -0.78 -9.66
C TYR A 99 3.50 -2.11 -10.16
N ALA A 100 4.54 -2.61 -9.50
CA ALA A 100 5.15 -3.89 -9.86
C ALA A 100 4.16 -5.08 -9.77
N ILE A 101 3.17 -5.03 -8.88
CA ILE A 101 2.12 -6.06 -8.80
C ILE A 101 1.13 -5.90 -9.96
N PHE A 102 0.67 -4.67 -10.21
CA PHE A 102 -0.37 -4.43 -11.22
C PHE A 102 0.12 -4.66 -12.65
N GLU A 103 1.36 -4.27 -12.97
CA GLU A 103 1.96 -4.49 -14.29
C GLU A 103 2.11 -5.97 -14.63
N ASP A 104 2.58 -6.79 -13.67
CA ASP A 104 2.68 -8.25 -13.83
C ASP A 104 1.30 -8.93 -14.03
N HIS A 105 0.20 -8.27 -13.66
CA HIS A 105 -1.17 -8.77 -13.85
C HIS A 105 -1.79 -8.32 -15.18
N ASP A 106 -1.52 -7.10 -15.63
CA ASP A 106 -1.98 -6.61 -16.94
C ASP A 106 -1.34 -7.40 -18.10
N GLU A 107 -0.12 -7.92 -17.94
CA GLU A 107 0.55 -8.77 -18.95
C GLU A 107 -0.05 -10.18 -19.11
N LEU A 108 -0.98 -10.58 -18.22
CA LEU A 108 -1.61 -11.91 -18.23
C LEU A 108 -3.02 -11.95 -18.83
N GLU A 109 -3.60 -10.79 -19.14
CA GLU A 109 -4.89 -10.64 -19.87
C GLU A 109 -4.71 -10.64 -21.40
#